data_AF-A0A8S9HZ62-F1
#
_entry.id   AF-A0A8S9HZ62-F1
#
_cell.length_a   1.000
_cell.length_b   1.000
_cell.length_c   1.000
_cell.angle_alpha   90.00
_cell.angle_beta   90.00
_cell.angle_gamma   90.00
#
_symmetry.space_group_name_H-M   'P 1'
#
loop_
_entity.id
_entity.type
_entity.pdbx_description
1 polymer ?
#
loop_
_entity_poly.entity_id
_entity_poly.type
_entity_poly.pdbx_seq_one_letter_code
_entity_poly.pdbx_strand_id
1 'polypeptide(L)'
;MMNNKAKLLQKTRLQISELVKHTSARLKEASEADHHGAASPIKKIADAKLAKDFQSVLKEFQKAQRLAAEREITYTPVVTTRDIPTSYNAQELDTESLRTSQQQTRLLQSRQEVVFLDNEITFNEAIIEEREQGIREIQEQIGEVNEIFKDLAVLVNDQGVMIDDISSNIDNSQAATAQATAQLRKASKTQRANSSLTCLLILIFGIVLLIVIIVVLV
;
A
#
# COMPACT_ATOMS: atom_id res chain seq x y z
N MET A 1 -29.56 -0.31 -11.93
CA MET A 1 -28.87 -0.36 -10.61
C MET A 1 -27.40 -0.83 -10.72
N MET A 2 -27.06 -1.78 -11.61
CA MET A 2 -25.66 -2.25 -11.84
C MET A 2 -24.71 -1.14 -12.35
N ASN A 3 -25.20 -0.21 -13.16
CA ASN A 3 -24.39 0.86 -13.76
C ASN A 3 -23.79 1.85 -12.74
N ASN A 4 -24.43 2.06 -11.59
CA ASN A 4 -23.90 2.92 -10.52
C ASN A 4 -22.77 2.25 -9.71
N LYS A 5 -22.84 0.93 -9.52
CA LYS A 5 -21.81 0.19 -8.77
C LYS A 5 -20.50 0.11 -9.56
N ALA A 6 -20.57 -0.15 -10.87
CA ALA A 6 -19.41 -0.18 -11.75
C ALA A 6 -18.72 1.19 -11.80
N LYS A 7 -19.48 2.28 -12.00
CA LYS A 7 -18.94 3.66 -11.97
C LYS A 7 -18.33 4.02 -10.63
N LEU A 8 -18.93 3.60 -9.51
CA LEU A 8 -18.37 3.83 -8.18
C LEU A 8 -17.05 3.08 -7.97
N LEU A 9 -16.98 1.82 -8.43
CA LEU A 9 -15.76 1.01 -8.40
C LEU A 9 -14.63 1.67 -9.21
N GLN A 10 -14.92 2.09 -10.44
CA GLN A 10 -13.97 2.79 -11.30
C GLN A 10 -13.47 4.09 -10.65
N LYS A 11 -14.39 4.90 -10.10
CA LYS A 11 -14.05 6.12 -9.35
C LYS A 11 -13.15 5.83 -8.15
N THR A 12 -13.49 4.81 -7.37
CA THR A 12 -12.72 4.41 -6.19
C THR A 12 -11.31 3.97 -6.59
N ARG A 13 -11.19 3.20 -7.67
CA ARG A 13 -9.93 2.71 -8.22
C ARG A 13 -9.02 3.85 -8.69
N LEU A 14 -9.59 4.84 -9.37
CA LEU A 14 -8.88 6.07 -9.78
C LEU A 14 -8.38 6.86 -8.57
N GLN A 15 -9.24 7.07 -7.57
CA GLN A 15 -8.87 7.77 -6.35
C GLN A 15 -7.74 7.07 -5.59
N ILE A 16 -7.76 5.74 -5.49
CA ILE A 16 -6.67 5.00 -4.86
C ILE A 16 -5.38 5.17 -5.66
N SER A 17 -5.43 5.10 -6.99
CA SER A 17 -4.23 5.30 -7.83
C SER A 17 -3.63 6.69 -7.68
N GLU A 18 -4.48 7.72 -7.60
CA GLU A 18 -4.06 9.10 -7.34
C GLU A 18 -3.44 9.26 -5.94
N LEU A 19 -4.05 8.65 -4.92
CA LEU A 19 -3.51 8.63 -3.56
C LEU A 19 -2.15 7.94 -3.50
N VAL A 20 -1.98 6.82 -4.22
CA VAL A 20 -0.72 6.09 -4.32
C VAL A 20 0.36 6.98 -4.95
N LYS A 21 0.04 7.67 -6.06
CA LYS A 21 0.97 8.62 -6.71
C LYS A 21 1.39 9.74 -5.78
N HIS A 22 0.42 10.41 -5.15
CA HIS A 22 0.69 11.51 -4.24
C HIS A 22 1.53 11.05 -3.04
N THR A 23 1.21 9.91 -2.46
CA THR A 23 1.96 9.36 -1.32
C THR A 23 3.38 9.01 -1.72
N SER A 24 3.56 8.36 -2.87
CA SER A 24 4.89 8.05 -3.43
C SER A 24 5.72 9.32 -3.67
N ALA A 25 5.14 10.33 -4.33
CA ALA A 25 5.83 11.59 -4.60
C ALA A 25 6.28 12.29 -3.32
N ARG A 26 5.39 12.41 -2.32
CA ARG A 26 5.72 13.05 -1.03
C ARG A 26 6.77 12.28 -0.25
N LEU A 27 6.72 10.95 -0.30
CA LEU A 27 7.70 10.10 0.35
C LEU A 27 9.08 10.22 -0.32
N LYS A 28 9.12 10.32 -1.65
CA LYS A 28 10.34 10.57 -2.41
C LYS A 28 10.94 11.94 -2.08
N GLU A 29 10.14 13.01 -2.09
CA GLU A 29 10.58 14.35 -1.67
C GLU A 29 11.13 14.36 -0.23
N ALA A 30 10.45 13.67 0.69
CA ALA A 30 10.91 13.57 2.08
C ALA A 30 12.26 12.85 2.19
N SER A 31 12.45 11.77 1.41
CA SER A 31 13.69 10.99 1.36
C SER A 31 14.85 11.76 0.70
N GLU A 32 14.59 12.53 -0.35
CA GLU A 32 15.58 13.38 -1.01
C GLU A 32 16.03 14.54 -0.10
N ALA A 33 15.10 15.16 0.64
CA ALA A 33 15.42 16.18 1.65
C ALA A 33 16.34 15.65 2.75
N ASP A 34 16.24 14.35 3.07
CA ASP A 34 17.07 13.69 4.07
C ASP A 34 18.50 13.40 3.60
N HIS A 35 18.71 13.27 2.29
CA HIS A 35 20.03 13.09 1.67
C HIS A 35 20.86 14.37 1.66
N HIS A 36 20.23 15.55 1.63
CA HIS A 36 20.92 16.85 1.64
C HIS A 36 21.45 17.28 3.03
N GLY A 37 21.52 16.36 3.99
CA GLY A 37 22.22 16.56 5.28
C GLY A 37 21.48 17.38 6.33
N ALA A 38 20.26 17.85 6.04
CA ALA A 38 19.49 18.70 6.95
C ALA A 38 18.59 17.92 7.95
N ALA A 39 18.42 16.62 7.76
CA ALA A 39 17.45 15.83 8.51
C ALA A 39 18.04 15.11 9.73
N SER A 40 17.31 15.15 10.84
CA SER A 40 17.67 14.40 12.05
C SER A 40 17.59 12.89 11.79
N PRO A 41 18.42 12.08 12.49
CA PRO A 41 18.36 10.62 12.42
C PRO A 41 16.95 10.06 12.68
N ILE A 42 16.20 10.70 13.59
CA ILE A 42 14.83 10.30 13.95
C ILE A 42 13.87 10.48 12.76
N LYS A 43 13.97 11.60 12.03
CA LYS A 43 13.13 11.86 10.85
C LYS A 43 13.40 10.83 9.77
N LYS A 44 14.68 10.62 9.48
CA LYS A 44 15.21 9.58 8.61
C LYS A 44 14.59 8.20 8.87
N ILE A 45 14.59 7.78 10.14
CA ILE A 45 14.00 6.49 10.57
C ILE A 45 12.49 6.44 10.34
N ALA A 46 11.79 7.55 10.62
CA ALA A 46 10.34 7.63 10.43
C ALA A 46 9.97 7.56 8.94
N ASP A 47 10.68 8.28 8.09
CA ASP A 47 10.50 8.27 6.64
C ASP A 47 10.81 6.88 6.06
N ALA A 48 11.83 6.21 6.60
CA ALA A 48 12.17 4.85 6.25
C ALA A 48 11.07 3.83 6.58
N LYS A 49 10.57 3.89 7.82
CA LYS A 49 9.46 3.06 8.25
C LYS A 49 8.22 3.29 7.39
N LEU A 50 7.91 4.55 7.08
CA LEU A 50 6.76 4.90 6.25
C LEU A 50 6.88 4.31 4.84
N ALA A 51 8.07 4.34 4.24
CA ALA A 51 8.31 3.73 2.94
C ALA A 51 8.06 2.22 2.94
N LYS A 52 8.56 1.52 3.96
CA LYS A 52 8.35 0.07 4.13
C LYS A 52 6.88 -0.29 4.32
N ASP A 53 6.18 0.44 5.20
CA ASP A 53 4.76 0.21 5.47
C ASP A 53 3.92 0.48 4.20
N PHE A 54 4.23 1.56 3.48
CA PHE A 54 3.57 1.91 2.23
C PHE A 54 3.81 0.87 1.14
N GLN A 55 5.04 0.37 0.97
CA GLN A 55 5.35 -0.71 0.05
C GLN A 55 4.54 -1.98 0.35
N SER A 56 4.34 -2.31 1.64
CA SER A 56 3.53 -3.46 2.05
C SER A 56 2.07 -3.30 1.65
N VAL A 57 1.47 -2.14 1.95
CA VAL A 57 0.08 -1.83 1.56
C VAL A 57 -0.08 -1.84 0.04
N LEU A 58 0.89 -1.30 -0.70
CA LEU A 58 0.85 -1.26 -2.15
C LEU A 58 0.88 -2.66 -2.78
N LYS A 59 1.67 -3.57 -2.20
CA LYS A 59 1.72 -4.98 -2.61
C LYS A 59 0.36 -5.68 -2.41
N GLU A 60 -0.32 -5.42 -1.30
CA GLU A 60 -1.67 -5.94 -1.05
C GLU A 60 -2.67 -5.37 -2.05
N PHE A 61 -2.59 -4.07 -2.34
CA PHE A 61 -3.43 -3.42 -3.32
C PHE A 61 -3.24 -3.99 -4.74
N GLN A 62 -2.00 -4.18 -5.20
CA GLN A 62 -1.72 -4.82 -6.48
C GLN A 62 -2.29 -6.24 -6.56
N LYS A 63 -2.15 -7.02 -5.48
CA LYS A 63 -2.74 -8.37 -5.41
C LYS A 63 -4.26 -8.31 -5.53
N ALA A 64 -4.91 -7.36 -4.87
CA ALA A 64 -6.35 -7.16 -4.95
C ALA A 64 -6.80 -6.72 -6.36
N GLN A 65 -6.09 -5.79 -6.99
CA GLN A 65 -6.37 -5.35 -8.37
C GLN A 65 -6.24 -6.50 -9.37
N ARG A 66 -5.18 -7.31 -9.26
CA ARG A 66 -4.98 -8.48 -10.13
C ARG A 66 -6.08 -9.51 -9.94
N LEU A 67 -6.47 -9.80 -8.70
CA LEU A 67 -7.58 -10.70 -8.41
C LEU A 67 -8.90 -10.16 -8.97
N ALA A 68 -9.14 -8.85 -8.88
CA ALA A 68 -10.32 -8.22 -9.46
C ALA A 68 -10.34 -8.35 -10.99
N ALA A 69 -9.21 -8.11 -11.65
CA ALA A 69 -9.06 -8.29 -13.10
C ALA A 69 -9.35 -9.74 -13.52
N GLU A 70 -8.78 -10.71 -12.82
CA GLU A 70 -9.01 -12.14 -13.07
C GLU A 70 -10.48 -12.54 -12.88
N ARG A 71 -11.15 -11.97 -11.87
CA ARG A 71 -12.58 -12.23 -11.59
C ARG A 71 -13.49 -11.61 -12.64
N GLU A 72 -13.16 -10.44 -13.15
CA GLU A 72 -13.91 -9.78 -14.22
C GLU A 72 -13.84 -10.59 -15.53
N ILE A 73 -12.72 -11.25 -15.78
CA ILE A 73 -12.54 -12.19 -16.91
C ILE A 73 -13.33 -13.50 -16.71
N THR A 74 -13.50 -13.97 -15.46
CA THR A 74 -14.04 -15.32 -15.17
C THR A 74 -15.57 -15.37 -14.96
N TYR A 75 -16.19 -14.30 -14.45
CA TYR A 75 -17.56 -14.39 -13.88
C TYR A 75 -18.71 -13.83 -14.72
N THR A 76 -18.46 -13.45 -15.96
CA THR A 76 -19.53 -13.05 -16.87
C THR A 76 -19.90 -14.21 -17.79
N PRO A 77 -21.20 -14.52 -17.97
CA PRO A 77 -21.59 -15.68 -18.75
C PRO A 77 -21.03 -15.52 -20.15
N VAL A 78 -20.16 -16.46 -20.55
CA VAL A 78 -20.03 -16.83 -21.94
C VAL A 78 -21.46 -17.11 -22.37
N VAL A 79 -22.06 -16.21 -23.15
CA VAL A 79 -23.30 -16.51 -23.85
C VAL A 79 -22.92 -17.70 -24.70
N THR A 80 -23.31 -18.88 -24.23
CA THR A 80 -23.14 -20.14 -24.92
C THR A 80 -23.68 -19.88 -26.31
N THR A 81 -22.77 -19.85 -27.29
CA THR A 81 -23.12 -20.08 -28.68
C THR A 81 -23.96 -21.35 -28.66
N ARG A 82 -25.28 -21.21 -28.74
CA ARG A 82 -26.16 -22.35 -28.97
C ARG A 82 -25.74 -22.88 -30.32
N ASP A 83 -25.07 -24.03 -30.31
CA ASP A 83 -24.79 -24.82 -31.48
C ASP A 83 -26.08 -24.91 -32.29
N ILE A 84 -26.13 -24.24 -33.44
CA ILE A 84 -27.22 -24.39 -34.41
C ILE A 84 -26.97 -25.75 -35.06
N PRO A 85 -27.79 -26.79 -34.82
CA PRO A 85 -27.65 -28.04 -35.56
C PRO A 85 -28.16 -27.75 -36.96
N THR A 86 -27.23 -27.53 -37.89
CA THR A 86 -27.55 -27.49 -39.31
C THR A 86 -27.82 -28.92 -39.76
N SER A 87 -29.06 -29.40 -39.60
CA SER A 87 -29.52 -30.63 -40.22
C SER A 87 -30.57 -30.30 -41.28
N TYR A 88 -30.10 -29.99 -42.49
CA TYR A 88 -30.91 -30.09 -43.70
C TYR A 88 -30.33 -31.22 -44.55
N ASN A 89 -30.72 -32.46 -44.23
CA ASN A 89 -30.65 -33.54 -45.21
C ASN A 89 -31.90 -33.46 -46.08
N ALA A 90 -31.68 -33.19 -47.36
CA ALA A 90 -32.68 -33.25 -48.41
C ALA A 90 -33.01 -34.72 -48.71
N GLN A 91 -34.28 -35.08 -48.58
CA GLN A 91 -34.88 -36.13 -49.40
C GLN A 91 -36.24 -35.63 -49.89
N GLU A 92 -36.34 -35.55 -51.21
CA GLU A 92 -37.54 -35.22 -51.98
C GLU A 92 -38.62 -36.27 -51.74
N LEU A 93 -39.89 -35.86 -51.74
CA LEU A 93 -40.94 -36.47 -52.57
C LEU A 93 -42.21 -35.59 -52.53
N ASP A 94 -42.50 -35.05 -53.72
CA ASP A 94 -43.80 -34.90 -54.37
C ASP A 94 -44.93 -34.01 -53.78
N THR A 95 -45.76 -33.54 -54.72
CA THR A 95 -47.03 -32.81 -54.65
C THR A 95 -46.99 -31.29 -54.86
N GLU A 96 -47.29 -30.96 -56.12
CA GLU A 96 -47.53 -29.67 -56.74
C GLU A 96 -48.89 -29.07 -56.31
N SER A 97 -49.00 -27.74 -56.37
CA SER A 97 -50.15 -26.85 -56.07
C SER A 97 -50.27 -26.32 -54.62
N LEU A 98 -50.36 -24.98 -54.49
CA LEU A 98 -50.43 -24.11 -53.27
C LEU A 98 -49.13 -23.44 -52.74
N ARG A 99 -47.97 -23.56 -53.41
CA ARG A 99 -46.68 -23.17 -52.79
C ARG A 99 -46.27 -21.69 -52.84
N THR A 100 -46.86 -20.83 -53.67
CA THR A 100 -46.35 -19.45 -53.84
C THR A 100 -46.65 -18.54 -52.64
N SER A 101 -47.81 -18.71 -51.97
CA SER A 101 -48.20 -17.83 -50.84
C SER A 101 -47.49 -18.21 -49.53
N GLN A 102 -47.16 -19.49 -49.31
CA GLN A 102 -46.43 -19.93 -48.10
C GLN A 102 -44.93 -19.64 -48.17
N GLN A 103 -44.34 -19.61 -49.37
CA GLN A 103 -42.92 -19.35 -49.56
C GLN A 103 -42.57 -17.88 -49.27
N GLN A 104 -43.48 -16.95 -49.60
CA GLN A 104 -43.33 -15.52 -49.29
C GLN A 104 -43.44 -15.24 -47.79
N THR A 105 -44.34 -15.92 -47.08
CA THR A 105 -44.47 -15.81 -45.61
C THR A 105 -43.23 -16.36 -44.88
N ARG A 106 -42.66 -17.48 -45.36
CA ARG A 106 -41.41 -18.02 -44.78
C ARG A 106 -40.21 -17.09 -44.99
N LEU A 107 -40.11 -16.43 -46.14
CA LEU A 107 -39.03 -15.47 -46.41
C LEU A 107 -39.13 -14.22 -45.54
N LEU A 108 -40.35 -13.71 -45.29
CA LEU A 108 -40.57 -12.58 -44.38
C LEU A 108 -40.23 -12.95 -42.93
N GLN A 109 -40.60 -14.16 -42.51
CA GLN A 109 -40.28 -14.68 -41.18
C GLN A 109 -38.77 -14.90 -40.99
N SER A 110 -38.08 -15.46 -42.00
CA SER A 110 -36.62 -15.59 -41.97
C SER A 110 -35.93 -14.22 -41.99
N ARG A 111 -36.46 -13.22 -42.71
CA ARG A 111 -35.91 -11.85 -42.67
C ARG A 111 -36.07 -11.20 -41.29
N GLN A 112 -37.19 -11.44 -40.63
CA GLN A 112 -37.44 -10.91 -39.29
C GLN A 112 -36.57 -11.60 -38.23
N GLU A 113 -36.31 -12.90 -38.39
CA GLU A 113 -35.38 -13.67 -37.56
C GLU A 113 -33.92 -13.21 -37.75
N VAL A 114 -33.49 -12.97 -38.99
CA VAL A 114 -32.14 -12.43 -39.29
C VAL A 114 -31.96 -11.03 -38.71
N VAL A 115 -32.96 -10.14 -38.80
CA VAL A 115 -32.89 -8.80 -38.20
C VAL A 115 -32.85 -8.85 -36.66
N PHE A 116 -33.51 -9.83 -36.05
CA PHE A 116 -33.46 -10.04 -34.61
C PHE A 116 -32.08 -10.54 -34.16
N LEU A 117 -31.51 -11.49 -34.89
CA LEU A 117 -30.15 -11.99 -34.67
C LEU A 117 -29.10 -10.91 -34.88
N ASP A 118 -29.25 -10.05 -35.89
CA ASP A 118 -28.34 -8.94 -36.18
C ASP A 118 -28.36 -7.87 -35.05
N ASN A 119 -29.54 -7.60 -34.48
CA ASN A 119 -29.67 -6.76 -33.29
C ASN A 119 -29.00 -7.38 -32.06
N GLU A 120 -29.13 -8.69 -31.88
CA GLU A 120 -28.53 -9.43 -30.77
C GLU A 120 -27.00 -9.50 -30.91
N ILE A 121 -26.47 -9.66 -32.13
CA ILE A 121 -25.03 -9.62 -32.44
C ILE A 121 -24.49 -8.22 -32.18
N THR A 122 -25.13 -7.18 -32.69
CA THR A 122 -24.71 -5.78 -32.50
C THR A 122 -24.70 -5.40 -31.00
N PHE A 123 -25.72 -5.84 -30.25
CA PHE A 123 -25.79 -5.63 -28.81
C PHE A 123 -24.68 -6.39 -28.06
N ASN A 124 -24.42 -7.64 -28.43
CA ASN A 124 -23.35 -8.43 -27.84
C ASN A 124 -21.96 -7.85 -28.15
N GLU A 125 -21.75 -7.33 -29.35
CA GLU A 125 -20.50 -6.68 -29.77
C GLU A 125 -20.22 -5.41 -28.96
N ALA A 126 -21.24 -4.56 -28.76
CA ALA A 126 -21.13 -3.37 -27.91
C ALA A 126 -20.80 -3.71 -26.44
N ILE A 127 -21.36 -4.80 -25.91
CA ILE A 127 -21.06 -5.29 -24.55
C ILE A 127 -19.62 -5.83 -24.45
N ILE A 128 -19.11 -6.47 -25.51
CA ILE A 128 -17.73 -6.97 -25.56
C ILE A 128 -16.74 -5.79 -25.63
N GLU A 129 -17.02 -4.78 -26.44
CA GLU A 129 -16.18 -3.59 -26.60
C GLU A 129 -16.08 -2.79 -25.29
N GLU A 130 -17.20 -2.53 -24.60
CA GLU A 130 -17.22 -1.83 -23.29
C GLU A 130 -16.37 -2.59 -22.25
N ARG A 131 -16.36 -3.92 -22.30
CA ARG A 131 -15.55 -4.75 -21.40
C ARG A 131 -14.07 -4.76 -21.75
N GLU A 132 -13.74 -4.88 -23.03
CA GLU A 132 -12.34 -4.88 -23.45
C GLU A 132 -11.68 -3.56 -23.08
N GLN A 133 -12.43 -2.45 -23.17
CA GLN A 133 -12.00 -1.15 -22.68
C GLN A 133 -11.82 -1.14 -21.16
N GLY A 134 -12.77 -1.67 -20.38
CA GLY A 134 -12.64 -1.77 -18.92
C GLY A 134 -11.43 -2.59 -18.45
N ILE A 135 -11.19 -3.76 -19.06
CA ILE A 135 -10.03 -4.61 -18.77
C ILE A 135 -8.73 -3.89 -19.12
N ARG A 136 -8.69 -3.19 -20.26
CA ARG A 136 -7.50 -2.43 -20.69
C ARG A 136 -7.16 -1.32 -19.69
N GLU A 137 -8.16 -0.58 -19.21
CA GLU A 137 -7.95 0.40 -18.14
C GLU A 137 -7.46 -0.24 -16.83
N ILE A 138 -7.87 -1.48 -16.52
CA ILE A 138 -7.36 -2.25 -15.37
C ILE A 138 -5.91 -2.62 -15.53
N GLN A 139 -5.54 -3.11 -16.71
CA GLN A 139 -4.15 -3.45 -16.99
C GLN A 139 -3.22 -2.23 -16.96
N GLU A 140 -3.66 -1.10 -17.50
CA GLU A 140 -2.88 0.15 -17.49
C GLU A 140 -2.61 0.64 -16.07
N GLN A 141 -3.64 0.65 -15.21
CA GLN A 141 -3.47 1.06 -13.81
C GLN A 141 -2.60 0.07 -13.00
N ILE A 142 -2.71 -1.23 -13.25
CA ILE A 142 -1.80 -2.22 -12.64
C ILE A 142 -0.36 -1.94 -13.05
N GLY A 143 -0.13 -1.60 -14.33
CA GLY A 143 1.18 -1.22 -14.86
C GLY A 143 1.74 0.02 -14.15
N GLU A 144 0.93 1.05 -14.01
CA GLU A 144 1.32 2.29 -13.32
C GLU A 144 1.68 2.06 -11.84
N VAL A 145 0.85 1.31 -11.12
CA VAL A 145 1.12 0.96 -9.71
C VAL A 145 2.40 0.13 -9.60
N ASN A 146 2.69 -0.72 -10.58
CA ASN A 146 3.90 -1.52 -10.62
C ASN A 146 5.18 -0.69 -10.80
N GLU A 147 5.14 0.37 -11.61
CA GLU A 147 6.27 1.30 -11.70
C GLU A 147 6.49 2.02 -10.37
N ILE A 148 5.42 2.49 -9.71
CA ILE A 148 5.53 3.09 -8.37
C ILE A 148 6.09 2.08 -7.35
N PHE A 149 5.69 0.82 -7.42
CA PHE A 149 6.20 -0.23 -6.55
C PHE A 149 7.71 -0.46 -6.71
N LYS A 150 8.22 -0.41 -7.94
CA LYS A 150 9.66 -0.52 -8.22
C LYS A 150 10.42 0.69 -7.66
N ASP A 151 9.90 1.90 -7.86
CA ASP A 151 10.50 3.12 -7.33
C ASP A 151 10.58 3.10 -5.80
N LEU A 152 9.53 2.59 -5.13
CA LEU A 152 9.53 2.41 -3.68
C LEU A 152 10.52 1.34 -3.21
N ALA A 153 10.71 0.27 -4.00
CA ALA A 153 11.68 -0.78 -3.65
C ALA A 153 13.11 -0.24 -3.61
N VAL A 154 13.45 0.70 -4.50
CA VAL A 154 14.73 1.43 -4.46
C VAL A 154 14.81 2.25 -3.18
N LEU A 155 13.76 3.04 -2.88
CA LEU A 155 13.71 3.88 -1.69
C LEU A 155 13.90 3.08 -0.39
N VAL A 156 13.29 1.90 -0.29
CA VAL A 156 13.37 1.02 0.90
C VAL A 156 14.71 0.29 0.98
N ASN A 157 15.29 -0.12 -0.15
CA ASN A 157 16.60 -0.76 -0.18
C ASN A 157 17.71 0.18 0.35
N ASP A 158 17.65 1.46 -0.01
CA ASP A 158 18.66 2.45 0.39
C ASP A 158 18.63 2.78 1.90
N GLN A 159 17.57 2.38 2.61
CA GLN A 159 17.41 2.61 4.06
C GLN A 159 18.10 1.54 4.92
N GLY A 160 18.65 0.47 4.33
CA GLY A 160 19.24 -0.66 5.06
C GLY A 160 20.35 -0.26 6.05
N VAL A 161 21.10 0.82 5.76
CA VAL A 161 22.15 1.36 6.64
C VAL A 161 21.57 2.05 7.88
N MET A 162 20.40 2.68 7.77
CA MET A 162 19.80 3.47 8.83
C MET A 162 19.09 2.62 9.90
N ILE A 163 18.63 1.42 9.55
CA ILE A 163 18.08 0.47 10.52
C ILE A 163 19.18 -0.03 11.48
N ASP A 164 20.41 -0.16 10.99
CA ASP A 164 21.58 -0.49 11.81
C ASP A 164 21.86 0.62 12.85
N ASP A 165 21.66 1.89 12.47
CA ASP A 165 21.78 3.03 13.38
C ASP A 165 20.72 3.05 14.48
N ILE A 166 19.53 2.44 14.29
CA ILE A 166 18.50 2.29 15.33
C ILE A 166 18.95 1.30 16.39
N SER A 167 19.40 0.12 15.94
CA SER A 167 19.91 -0.93 16.82
C SER A 167 21.10 -0.38 17.60
N SER A 168 22.01 0.32 16.92
CA SER A 168 23.13 1.04 17.54
C SER A 168 22.66 2.11 18.54
N ASN A 169 21.64 2.91 18.24
CA ASN A 169 21.12 3.91 19.18
C ASN A 169 20.48 3.28 20.43
N ILE A 170 19.77 2.17 20.28
CA ILE A 170 19.19 1.41 21.39
C ILE A 170 20.31 0.86 22.27
N ASP A 171 21.32 0.22 21.67
CA ASP A 171 22.46 -0.35 22.38
C ASP A 171 23.27 0.74 23.09
N ASN A 172 23.52 1.87 22.41
CA ASN A 172 24.20 3.03 22.98
C ASN A 172 23.40 3.64 24.14
N SER A 173 22.08 3.77 24.01
CA SER A 173 21.22 4.28 25.09
C SER A 173 21.19 3.35 26.29
N GLN A 174 21.17 2.04 26.06
CA GLN A 174 21.27 1.03 27.11
C GLN A 174 22.62 1.12 27.83
N ALA A 175 23.73 1.20 27.08
CA ALA A 175 25.07 1.34 27.62
C ALA A 175 25.24 2.64 28.43
N ALA A 176 24.76 3.77 27.89
CA ALA A 176 24.79 5.06 28.57
C ALA A 176 23.99 5.04 29.89
N THR A 177 22.80 4.43 29.88
CA THR A 177 21.96 4.30 31.09
C THR A 177 22.62 3.40 32.14
N ALA A 178 23.22 2.28 31.72
CA ALA A 178 23.96 1.40 32.61
C ALA A 178 25.16 2.13 33.25
N GLN A 179 25.91 2.90 32.45
CA GLN A 179 27.04 3.70 32.94
C GLN A 179 26.58 4.80 33.89
N ALA A 180 25.50 5.53 33.56
CA ALA A 180 24.92 6.55 34.42
C ALA A 180 24.49 5.95 35.78
N THR A 181 23.86 4.78 35.76
CA THR A 181 23.45 4.06 36.97
C THR A 181 24.66 3.66 37.83
N ALA A 182 25.74 3.20 37.19
CA ALA A 182 26.99 2.88 37.89
C ALA A 182 27.63 4.12 38.53
N GLN A 183 27.66 5.25 37.83
CA GLN A 183 28.18 6.51 38.35
C GLN A 183 27.33 7.04 39.52
N LEU A 184 26.00 6.96 39.42
CA LEU A 184 25.10 7.32 40.52
C LEU A 184 25.31 6.45 41.76
N ARG A 185 25.51 5.14 41.59
CA ARG A 185 25.86 4.24 42.69
C ARG A 185 27.22 4.56 43.32
N LYS A 186 28.22 4.91 42.50
CA LYS A 186 29.53 5.32 42.99
C LYS A 186 29.43 6.62 43.77
N ALA A 187 28.75 7.62 43.22
CA ALA A 187 28.52 8.92 43.85
C ALA A 187 27.80 8.78 45.20
N SER A 188 26.73 7.97 45.27
CA SER A 188 26.00 7.76 46.54
C SER A 188 26.86 7.06 47.60
N LYS A 189 27.68 6.08 47.20
CA LYS A 189 28.63 5.41 48.10
C LYS A 189 29.69 6.39 48.62
N THR A 190 30.27 7.20 47.74
CA THR A 190 31.27 8.21 48.12
C THR A 190 30.66 9.29 49.02
N GLN A 191 29.46 9.79 48.71
CA GLN A 191 28.76 10.78 49.54
C GLN A 191 28.49 10.25 50.95
N ARG A 192 28.06 8.98 51.07
CA ARG A 192 27.82 8.34 52.37
C ARG A 192 29.09 8.14 53.18
N ALA A 193 30.22 7.85 52.53
CA ALA A 193 31.51 7.66 53.21
C ALA A 193 32.14 8.99 53.67
N ASN A 194 32.00 10.06 52.87
CA ASN A 194 32.64 11.34 53.16
C ASN A 194 31.80 12.25 54.08
N SER A 195 30.51 12.01 54.26
CA SER A 195 29.66 12.85 55.10
C SER A 195 30.08 12.84 56.57
N SER A 196 30.50 11.68 57.10
CA SER A 196 31.00 11.56 58.49
C SER A 196 32.36 12.24 58.67
N LEU A 197 33.25 12.12 57.69
CA LEU A 197 34.58 12.72 57.74
C LEU A 197 34.53 14.25 57.60
N THR A 198 33.68 14.76 56.70
CA THR A 198 33.50 16.21 56.51
C THR A 198 32.91 16.84 57.77
N CYS A 199 31.91 16.20 58.39
CA CYS A 199 31.34 16.66 59.65
C CYS A 199 32.39 16.70 60.77
N LEU A 200 33.22 15.65 60.88
CA LEU A 200 34.28 15.57 61.88
C LEU A 200 35.36 16.65 61.66
N LEU A 201 35.77 16.92 60.42
CA LEU A 201 36.74 18.00 60.12
C LEU A 201 36.18 19.39 60.46
N ILE A 202 34.90 19.65 60.15
CA ILE A 202 34.25 20.92 60.51
C ILE A 202 34.18 21.08 62.03
N LEU A 203 33.87 20.01 62.76
CA LEU A 203 33.82 20.02 64.23
C LEU A 203 35.19 20.33 64.85
N ILE A 204 36.26 19.68 64.38
CA ILE A 204 37.63 19.94 64.84
C ILE A 204 38.02 21.39 64.56
N PHE A 205 37.76 21.89 63.34
CA PHE A 205 38.07 23.26 62.97
C PHE A 205 37.32 24.28 63.85
N GLY A 206 36.05 24.02 64.17
CA GLY A 206 35.26 24.84 65.09
C GLY A 206 35.84 24.90 66.51
N ILE A 207 36.32 23.78 67.05
CA ILE A 207 36.97 23.72 68.36
C ILE A 207 38.28 24.53 68.37
N VAL A 208 39.12 24.38 67.33
CA VAL A 208 40.38 25.13 67.22
C VAL A 208 40.13 26.63 67.16
N LEU A 209 39.15 27.08 66.36
CA LEU A 209 38.78 28.50 66.31
C LEU A 209 38.30 29.03 67.66
N LEU A 210 37.49 28.26 68.38
CA LEU A 210 36.99 28.64 69.70
C LEU A 210 38.13 28.83 70.70
N ILE A 211 39.11 27.92 70.71
CA ILE A 211 40.30 28.03 71.56
C ILE A 211 41.09 29.31 71.23
N VAL A 212 41.35 29.56 69.94
CA VAL A 212 42.07 30.77 69.51
C VAL A 212 41.34 32.04 69.97
N ILE A 213 40.01 32.09 69.83
CA ILE A 213 39.20 33.23 70.28
C ILE A 213 39.32 33.44 71.80
N ILE A 214 39.24 32.38 72.60
CA ILE A 214 39.40 32.47 74.05
C ILE A 214 40.78 33.01 74.42
N VAL A 215 41.85 32.49 73.81
CA VAL A 215 43.23 32.92 74.10
C VAL A 215 43.46 34.39 73.72
N VAL A 216 42.80 34.90 72.69
CA VAL A 216 42.91 36.31 72.28
C VAL A 216 42.05 37.24 73.16
N LEU A 217 40.92 36.74 73.68
CA LEU A 217 40.00 37.54 74.51
C LEU A 217 40.37 37.57 76.00
N VAL A 218 41.06 36.55 76.51
CA VAL A 218 41.59 36.46 77.88
C VAL A 218 42.93 37.19 77.97
#